data_AF-B8N1C5-F1
#
_entry.id   AF-B8N1C5-F1
#
_cell.length_a   1.000
_cell.length_b   1.000
_cell.length_c   1.000
_cell.angle_alpha   90.00
_cell.angle_beta   90.00
_cell.angle_gamma   90.00
#
_symmetry.space_group_name_H-M   'P 1'
#
loop_
_entity.id
_entity.type
_entity.pdbx_description
1 polymer ?
#
loop_
_entity_poly.entity_id
_entity_poly.type
_entity_poly.pdbx_seq_one_letter_code
_entity_poly.pdbx_strand_id
1 'polypeptide(L)'
;MAGGMVDTPATGQAREALGMSMLPREIFWMILNYLSPRDVVRCRRVSQSWSQSFGNPANLIPLLRTFFPLAKEVRELHGKDIDCVLETIEDEIYWCRLFDQLASRYDHLSQGKPKSIQKHRLCDDFGISGEREWFHVQPWENHASHLMQRVDCPFPESFWSYEDGLVVYPSADHSCLVLLDLDSDRRFMVPFIITGKVIRRIRLQKRVLVVEWAEPKAFHWLNDSDGVHRHFASSFDVTETASGWSVKFRNEWKIMFLGHPLSERDRFYSTHSETHYAIYIWQPNRSLYTADDDAPIESLSVWDISKPSDYRPSLDPTGRLREAGQDNGPSIITRFGFRELGFYSVRQRGFPGVQCLNISEDNQSIDIVENLCTGPVDRLVAPTEWTSQVQITSIPISGEGPCWRRFDGQVLPPYRGNNSLQTQPLSFAICDEPWYAVVSEAFDEKAEVGFCLHLSPTTWPFDLKMFLSIRTPSSIKTLKHEEIFELIGKGRICGNERHLIGENANRELVIYRFDR
;
A
#
# COMPACT_ATOMS: atom_id res chain seq x y z
N MET A 1 -86.21 13.62 -44.61
CA MET A 1 -84.97 13.53 -45.42
C MET A 1 -84.52 14.93 -45.78
N ALA A 2 -83.44 15.39 -45.17
CA ALA A 2 -82.49 16.39 -45.67
C ALA A 2 -81.42 16.52 -44.56
N GLY A 3 -80.25 15.95 -44.81
CA GLY A 3 -79.15 15.89 -43.83
C GLY A 3 -78.45 17.23 -43.70
N GLY A 4 -78.26 17.67 -42.45
CA GLY A 4 -77.43 18.83 -42.12
C GLY A 4 -75.94 18.46 -42.24
N MET A 5 -75.21 19.23 -43.03
CA MET A 5 -73.74 19.25 -43.01
C MET A 5 -73.30 20.00 -41.75
N VAL A 6 -72.62 19.28 -40.86
CA VAL A 6 -71.87 19.85 -39.75
C VAL A 6 -70.44 20.05 -40.24
N ASP A 7 -70.05 21.32 -40.41
CA ASP A 7 -68.66 21.69 -40.62
C ASP A 7 -67.84 21.25 -39.40
N THR A 8 -66.89 20.36 -39.63
CA THR A 8 -65.91 19.94 -38.63
C THR A 8 -64.75 20.94 -38.69
N PRO A 9 -64.41 21.66 -37.61
CA PRO A 9 -63.29 22.57 -37.65
C PRO A 9 -61.98 21.80 -37.77
N ALA A 10 -61.06 22.35 -38.56
CA ALA A 10 -59.73 21.82 -38.79
C ALA A 10 -59.04 21.44 -37.48
N THR A 11 -58.55 20.21 -37.46
CA THR A 11 -57.62 19.66 -36.48
C THR A 11 -56.54 20.67 -36.15
N GLY A 12 -56.48 21.04 -34.87
CA GLY A 12 -55.48 21.98 -34.35
C GLY A 12 -54.08 21.55 -34.75
N GLN A 13 -53.27 22.52 -35.18
CA GLN A 13 -51.82 22.39 -35.25
C GLN A 13 -51.35 21.76 -33.94
N ALA A 14 -50.80 20.54 -34.02
CA ALA A 14 -50.03 19.98 -32.93
C ALA A 14 -48.91 20.98 -32.64
N ARG A 15 -49.00 21.72 -31.53
CA ARG A 15 -47.86 22.46 -31.00
C ARG A 15 -46.77 21.41 -30.80
N GLU A 16 -45.74 21.42 -31.65
CA GLU A 16 -44.52 20.67 -31.39
C GLU A 16 -44.07 21.03 -29.98
N ALA A 17 -44.19 20.07 -29.07
CA ALA A 17 -43.73 20.28 -27.71
C ALA A 17 -42.23 20.55 -27.78
N LEU A 18 -41.84 21.79 -27.47
CA LEU A 18 -40.44 22.19 -27.40
C LEU A 18 -39.72 21.25 -26.43
N GLY A 19 -38.93 20.33 -26.98
CA GLY A 19 -38.17 19.34 -26.21
C GLY A 19 -36.93 19.95 -25.54
N MET A 20 -36.32 19.20 -24.62
CA MET A 20 -35.06 19.62 -23.94
C MET A 20 -33.91 19.90 -24.91
N SER A 21 -33.90 19.29 -26.10
CA SER A 21 -32.92 19.58 -27.16
C SER A 21 -33.11 20.95 -27.83
N MET A 22 -34.21 21.64 -27.57
CA MET A 22 -34.52 22.97 -28.13
C MET A 22 -34.31 24.11 -27.11
N LEU A 23 -33.85 23.81 -25.89
CA LEU A 23 -33.53 24.84 -24.90
C LEU A 23 -32.27 25.62 -25.31
N PRO A 24 -32.24 26.94 -25.10
CA PRO A 24 -31.00 27.71 -25.19
C PRO A 24 -29.93 27.11 -24.27
N ARG A 25 -28.67 27.11 -24.73
CA ARG A 25 -27.55 26.46 -24.05
C ARG A 25 -27.40 26.98 -22.62
N GLU A 26 -27.63 28.26 -22.39
CA GLU A 26 -27.53 28.92 -21.09
C GLU A 26 -28.57 28.38 -20.10
N ILE A 27 -29.82 28.20 -20.55
CA ILE A 27 -30.89 27.61 -19.72
C ILE A 27 -30.58 26.14 -19.41
N PHE A 28 -30.05 25.40 -20.39
CA PHE A 28 -29.65 24.03 -20.17
C PHE A 28 -28.51 23.91 -19.14
N TRP A 29 -27.52 24.81 -19.19
CA TRP A 29 -26.47 24.90 -18.16
C TRP A 29 -27.01 25.24 -16.78
N MET A 30 -28.01 26.12 -16.68
CA MET A 30 -28.68 26.37 -15.40
C MET A 30 -29.29 25.09 -14.83
N ILE A 31 -29.95 24.27 -15.66
CA ILE A 31 -30.49 22.97 -15.23
C ILE A 31 -29.36 22.04 -14.77
N LEU A 32 -28.28 21.92 -15.56
CA LEU A 32 -27.14 21.05 -15.23
C LEU A 32 -26.50 21.39 -13.87
N ASN A 33 -26.45 22.66 -13.49
CA ASN A 33 -25.92 23.09 -12.20
C ASN A 33 -26.73 22.60 -10.99
N TYR A 34 -27.98 22.19 -11.19
CA TYR A 34 -28.82 21.61 -10.13
C TYR A 34 -28.78 20.07 -10.09
N LEU A 35 -28.05 19.42 -10.99
CA LEU A 35 -28.02 17.97 -11.12
C LEU A 35 -26.73 17.40 -10.54
N SER A 36 -26.84 16.29 -9.82
CA SER A 36 -25.66 15.49 -9.47
C SER A 36 -25.11 14.77 -10.71
N PRO A 37 -23.84 14.33 -10.71
CA PRO A 37 -23.31 13.53 -11.81
C PRO A 37 -24.16 12.30 -12.12
N ARG A 38 -24.69 11.66 -11.07
CA ARG A 38 -25.58 10.51 -11.18
C ARG A 38 -26.90 10.86 -11.88
N ASP A 39 -27.44 12.04 -11.59
CA ASP A 39 -28.68 12.49 -12.23
C ASP A 39 -28.45 12.83 -13.71
N VAL A 40 -27.32 13.44 -14.06
CA VAL A 40 -26.93 13.67 -15.46
C VAL A 40 -26.94 12.35 -16.26
N VAL A 41 -26.36 11.28 -15.71
CA VAL A 41 -26.39 9.94 -16.35
C VAL A 41 -27.82 9.40 -16.46
N ARG A 42 -28.64 9.56 -15.41
CA ARG A 42 -30.05 9.11 -15.42
C ARG A 42 -30.90 9.87 -16.42
N CYS A 43 -30.69 11.18 -16.58
CA CYS A 43 -31.40 12.04 -17.51
C CYS A 43 -31.28 11.53 -18.96
N ARG A 44 -30.13 10.94 -19.33
CA ARG A 44 -29.94 10.33 -20.66
C ARG A 44 -30.88 9.17 -20.95
N ARG A 45 -31.50 8.57 -19.93
CA ARG A 45 -32.41 7.41 -20.07
C ARG A 45 -33.88 7.81 -20.28
N VAL A 46 -34.21 9.11 -20.23
CA VAL A 46 -35.60 9.60 -20.30
C VAL A 46 -36.17 9.52 -21.72
N SER A 47 -35.43 9.97 -22.72
CA SER A 47 -35.82 9.95 -24.13
C SER A 47 -34.59 10.11 -25.04
N GLN A 48 -34.73 9.89 -26.35
CA GLN A 48 -33.64 10.13 -27.32
C GLN A 48 -33.16 11.59 -27.31
N SER A 49 -34.09 12.55 -27.23
CA SER A 49 -33.77 13.99 -27.13
C SER A 49 -32.94 14.30 -25.89
N TRP A 50 -33.30 13.73 -24.73
CA TRP A 50 -32.51 13.90 -23.50
C TRP A 50 -31.15 13.21 -23.59
N SER A 51 -31.11 12.00 -24.16
CA SER A 51 -29.87 11.26 -24.37
C SER A 51 -28.85 12.09 -25.15
N GLN A 52 -29.29 12.75 -26.23
CA GLN A 52 -28.45 13.65 -27.03
C GLN A 52 -28.02 14.90 -26.24
N SER A 53 -28.96 15.59 -25.58
CA SER A 53 -28.64 16.83 -24.84
C SER A 53 -27.65 16.60 -23.67
N PHE A 54 -27.91 15.55 -22.87
CA PHE A 54 -27.08 15.21 -21.71
C PHE A 54 -25.86 14.37 -22.09
N GLY A 55 -25.75 13.89 -23.33
CA GLY A 55 -24.57 13.19 -23.86
C GLY A 55 -23.62 14.10 -24.65
N ASN A 56 -24.02 15.34 -24.95
CA ASN A 56 -23.22 16.24 -25.77
C ASN A 56 -21.86 16.56 -25.11
N PRO A 57 -20.72 16.26 -25.76
CA PRO A 57 -19.38 16.54 -25.22
C PRO A 57 -19.14 18.00 -24.84
N ALA A 58 -19.73 18.96 -25.57
CA ALA A 58 -19.62 20.38 -25.28
C ALA A 58 -20.25 20.77 -23.92
N ASN A 59 -21.08 19.90 -23.35
CA ASN A 59 -21.63 20.02 -22.00
C ASN A 59 -20.91 19.08 -21.01
N LEU A 60 -20.50 17.88 -21.43
CA LEU A 60 -19.84 16.93 -20.55
C LEU A 60 -18.43 17.31 -20.15
N ILE A 61 -17.62 17.87 -21.05
CA ILE A 61 -16.23 18.22 -20.76
C ILE A 61 -16.14 19.26 -19.63
N PRO A 62 -16.91 20.37 -19.65
CA PRO A 62 -16.87 21.30 -18.53
C PRO A 62 -17.48 20.69 -17.25
N LEU A 63 -18.51 19.82 -17.34
CA LEU A 63 -19.02 19.11 -16.16
C LEU A 63 -18.01 18.14 -15.55
N LEU A 64 -17.20 17.45 -16.36
CA LEU A 64 -16.09 16.62 -15.88
C LEU A 64 -15.13 17.45 -15.03
N ARG A 65 -14.76 18.63 -15.52
CA ARG A 65 -13.87 19.58 -14.82
C ARG A 65 -14.50 20.13 -13.54
N THR A 66 -15.81 20.35 -13.53
CA THR A 66 -16.51 20.85 -12.34
C THR A 66 -16.71 19.78 -11.28
N PHE A 67 -17.13 18.58 -11.65
CA PHE A 67 -17.48 17.53 -10.69
C PHE A 67 -16.29 16.68 -10.27
N PHE A 68 -15.32 16.46 -11.16
CA PHE A 68 -14.17 15.58 -10.93
C PHE A 68 -12.84 16.27 -11.28
N PRO A 69 -12.58 17.51 -10.82
CA PRO A 69 -11.36 18.25 -11.18
C PRO A 69 -10.09 17.50 -10.82
N LEU A 70 -10.14 16.74 -9.72
CA LEU A 70 -9.02 16.01 -9.15
C LEU A 70 -8.93 14.57 -9.64
N ALA A 71 -9.82 14.07 -10.50
CA ALA A 71 -9.69 12.71 -11.04
C ALA A 71 -8.45 12.60 -11.95
N LYS A 72 -7.71 11.49 -11.90
CA LYS A 72 -6.51 11.26 -12.74
C LYS A 72 -6.75 11.58 -14.21
N GLU A 73 -7.85 11.06 -14.75
CA GLU A 73 -8.23 11.25 -16.14
C GLU A 73 -8.42 12.73 -16.48
N VAL A 74 -9.06 13.51 -15.60
CA VAL A 74 -9.34 14.94 -15.83
C VAL A 74 -8.10 15.81 -15.65
N ARG A 75 -7.19 15.45 -14.73
CA ARG A 75 -5.90 16.12 -14.57
C ARG A 75 -5.02 15.95 -15.82
N GLU A 76 -5.02 14.75 -16.41
CA GLU A 76 -4.26 14.46 -17.63
C GLU A 76 -4.82 15.17 -18.88
N LEU A 77 -6.10 15.56 -18.88
CA LEU A 77 -6.70 16.37 -19.94
C LEU A 77 -6.20 17.81 -19.96
N HIS A 78 -5.81 18.39 -18.83
CA HIS A 78 -5.31 19.79 -18.78
C HIS A 78 -4.00 19.99 -19.56
N GLY A 79 -3.28 18.92 -19.87
CA GLY A 79 -2.03 18.96 -20.65
C GLY A 79 -2.21 18.87 -22.17
N LYS A 80 -3.43 18.67 -22.69
CA LYS A 80 -3.71 18.55 -24.13
C LYS A 80 -4.68 19.64 -24.57
N ASP A 81 -4.38 20.35 -25.66
CA ASP A 81 -5.29 21.34 -26.24
C ASP A 81 -6.60 20.67 -26.67
N ILE A 82 -7.65 20.91 -25.87
CA ILE A 82 -8.99 20.30 -26.05
C ILE A 82 -9.67 20.81 -27.31
N ASP A 83 -9.30 22.00 -27.80
CA ASP A 83 -9.91 22.64 -28.96
C ASP A 83 -9.68 21.87 -30.27
N CYS A 84 -8.75 20.91 -30.31
CA CYS A 84 -8.47 20.06 -31.48
C CYS A 84 -9.10 18.64 -31.43
N VAL A 85 -9.82 18.27 -30.36
CA VAL A 85 -10.23 16.86 -30.09
C VAL A 85 -11.74 16.60 -30.31
N LEU A 86 -12.48 17.54 -30.90
CA LEU A 86 -13.95 17.46 -31.02
C LEU A 86 -14.46 17.11 -32.42
N GLU A 87 -13.65 16.48 -33.28
CA GLU A 87 -14.00 16.31 -34.70
C GLU A 87 -14.61 14.94 -35.06
N THR A 88 -14.58 13.91 -34.20
CA THR A 88 -15.08 12.56 -34.56
C THR A 88 -16.15 11.98 -33.62
N ILE A 89 -17.00 11.09 -34.17
CA ILE A 89 -18.03 10.34 -33.39
C ILE A 89 -17.39 9.43 -32.33
N GLU A 90 -16.17 8.96 -32.58
CA GLU A 90 -15.40 8.17 -31.60
C GLU A 90 -15.06 9.01 -30.36
N ASP A 91 -14.85 10.32 -30.53
CA ASP A 91 -14.64 11.26 -29.43
C ASP A 91 -15.92 11.45 -28.60
N GLU A 92 -17.11 11.53 -29.23
CA GLU A 92 -18.37 11.67 -28.49
C GLU A 92 -18.66 10.49 -27.56
N ILE A 93 -18.46 9.27 -28.06
CA ILE A 93 -18.65 8.04 -27.29
C ILE A 93 -17.61 7.96 -26.17
N TYR A 94 -16.37 8.38 -26.44
CA TYR A 94 -15.31 8.44 -25.44
C TYR A 94 -15.68 9.36 -24.26
N TRP A 95 -16.12 10.59 -24.53
CA TRP A 95 -16.49 11.55 -23.49
C TRP A 95 -17.68 11.10 -22.64
N CYS A 96 -18.69 10.49 -23.27
CA CYS A 96 -19.80 9.89 -22.55
C CYS A 96 -19.33 8.77 -21.61
N ARG A 97 -18.50 7.84 -22.12
CA ARG A 97 -17.96 6.73 -21.33
C ARG A 97 -17.12 7.21 -20.16
N LEU A 98 -16.26 8.21 -20.39
CA LEU A 98 -15.42 8.77 -19.35
C LEU A 98 -16.26 9.41 -18.24
N PHE A 99 -17.27 10.22 -18.60
CA PHE A 99 -18.19 10.80 -17.63
C PHE A 99 -18.93 9.73 -16.82
N ASP A 100 -19.43 8.69 -17.49
CA ASP A 100 -20.15 7.60 -16.83
C ASP A 100 -19.25 6.80 -15.88
N GLN A 101 -18.00 6.57 -16.27
CA GLN A 101 -16.99 5.91 -15.44
C GLN A 101 -16.68 6.72 -14.17
N LEU A 102 -16.42 8.03 -14.29
CA LEU A 102 -16.13 8.87 -13.14
C LEU A 102 -17.36 9.04 -12.23
N ALA A 103 -18.54 9.30 -12.81
CA ALA A 103 -19.78 9.40 -12.05
C ALA A 103 -20.07 8.10 -11.28
N SER A 104 -19.86 6.94 -11.90
CA SER A 104 -19.98 5.64 -11.25
C SER A 104 -18.94 5.47 -10.14
N ARG A 105 -17.66 5.77 -10.40
CA ARG A 105 -16.57 5.62 -9.42
C ARG A 105 -16.81 6.40 -8.14
N TYR A 106 -17.13 7.68 -8.25
CA TYR A 106 -17.37 8.54 -7.10
C TYR A 106 -18.73 8.27 -6.41
N ASP A 107 -19.75 7.76 -7.12
CA ASP A 107 -20.97 7.24 -6.48
C ASP A 107 -20.65 6.00 -5.62
N HIS A 108 -19.79 5.09 -6.11
CA HIS A 108 -19.35 3.91 -5.37
C HIS A 108 -18.46 4.25 -4.18
N LEU A 109 -17.51 5.19 -4.34
CA LEU A 109 -16.68 5.70 -3.23
C LEU A 109 -17.53 6.37 -2.15
N SER A 110 -18.46 7.26 -2.53
CA SER A 110 -19.30 7.98 -1.56
C SER A 110 -20.27 7.06 -0.80
N GLN A 111 -20.68 5.95 -1.42
CA GLN A 111 -21.48 4.92 -0.75
C GLN A 111 -20.63 3.92 0.04
N GLY A 112 -19.32 3.89 -0.17
CA GLY A 112 -18.40 2.89 0.36
C GLY A 112 -18.70 1.48 -0.14
N LYS A 113 -19.23 1.35 -1.35
CA LYS A 113 -19.54 0.06 -1.97
C LYS A 113 -18.73 -0.09 -3.23
N PRO A 114 -17.76 -1.01 -3.30
CA PRO A 114 -17.04 -1.23 -4.55
C PRO A 114 -17.98 -1.68 -5.65
N LYS A 115 -17.61 -1.39 -6.88
CA LYS A 115 -18.33 -1.82 -8.08
C LYS A 115 -18.09 -3.31 -8.35
N SER A 116 -16.87 -3.78 -8.13
CA SER A 116 -16.52 -5.19 -8.14
C SER A 116 -15.46 -5.53 -7.08
N ILE A 117 -15.39 -6.81 -6.71
CA ILE A 117 -14.41 -7.33 -5.75
C ILE A 117 -13.63 -8.44 -6.45
N GLN A 118 -12.31 -8.30 -6.52
CA GLN A 118 -11.41 -9.33 -7.02
C GLN A 118 -10.73 -10.00 -5.83
N LYS A 119 -10.62 -11.33 -5.87
CA LYS A 119 -9.97 -12.14 -4.83
C LYS A 119 -8.91 -13.03 -5.47
N HIS A 120 -7.70 -12.98 -4.93
CA HIS A 120 -6.58 -13.83 -5.35
C HIS A 120 -6.10 -14.67 -4.17
N ARG A 121 -6.18 -15.99 -4.30
CA ARG A 121 -5.73 -16.91 -3.26
C ARG A 121 -4.21 -16.82 -3.10
N LEU A 122 -3.77 -16.66 -1.85
CA LEU A 122 -2.37 -16.63 -1.48
C LEU A 122 -1.88 -18.04 -1.13
N CYS A 123 -0.58 -18.29 -1.33
CA CYS A 123 0.05 -19.54 -0.87
C CYS A 123 -0.18 -19.77 0.63
N ASP A 124 -0.36 -21.03 1.02
CA ASP A 124 -0.40 -21.42 2.44
C ASP A 124 1.00 -21.43 3.07
N ASP A 125 1.09 -21.65 4.39
CA ASP A 125 2.38 -21.59 5.11
C ASP A 125 3.37 -22.70 4.70
N PHE A 126 2.86 -23.82 4.20
CA PHE A 126 3.60 -25.04 3.86
C PHE A 126 3.86 -25.17 2.34
N GLY A 127 3.32 -24.25 1.54
CA GLY A 127 3.49 -24.20 0.11
C GLY A 127 3.26 -25.54 -0.60
N ILE A 128 3.99 -25.79 -1.68
CA ILE A 128 3.79 -27.03 -2.47
C ILE A 128 4.55 -28.22 -1.87
N SER A 129 5.73 -27.97 -1.29
CA SER A 129 6.56 -29.05 -0.77
C SER A 129 6.00 -29.71 0.50
N GLY A 130 5.08 -29.03 1.20
CA GLY A 130 4.59 -29.44 2.52
C GLY A 130 5.58 -29.09 3.64
N GLU A 131 6.77 -28.56 3.31
CA GLU A 131 7.68 -27.93 4.26
C GLU A 131 7.25 -26.48 4.49
N ARG A 132 7.61 -25.86 5.61
CA ARG A 132 7.23 -24.46 5.90
C ARG A 132 7.92 -23.47 4.95
N GLU A 133 7.37 -23.27 3.75
CA GLU A 133 7.87 -22.38 2.69
C GLU A 133 7.61 -20.90 2.99
N TRP A 134 6.57 -20.58 3.76
CA TRP A 134 6.22 -19.21 4.11
C TRP A 134 6.26 -19.02 5.61
N PHE A 135 7.24 -18.27 6.07
CA PHE A 135 7.38 -17.98 7.49
C PHE A 135 7.87 -16.56 7.67
N HIS A 136 6.97 -15.66 8.08
CA HIS A 136 7.27 -14.25 8.20
C HIS A 136 8.11 -13.96 9.44
N VAL A 137 8.77 -12.80 9.45
CA VAL A 137 9.38 -12.26 10.67
C VAL A 137 8.26 -11.84 11.62
N GLN A 138 8.29 -12.34 12.86
CA GLN A 138 7.24 -12.05 13.83
C GLN A 138 7.17 -10.55 14.19
N PRO A 139 5.99 -9.99 14.49
CA PRO A 139 5.82 -8.61 14.97
C PRO A 139 6.15 -8.48 16.46
N TRP A 140 6.48 -7.28 16.92
CA TRP A 140 6.83 -7.04 18.33
C TRP A 140 5.61 -7.17 19.22
N GLU A 141 5.76 -7.84 20.37
CA GLU A 141 4.68 -7.96 21.35
C GLU A 141 4.55 -6.71 22.24
N ASN A 142 5.67 -6.03 22.47
CA ASN A 142 5.75 -4.77 23.18
C ASN A 142 6.36 -3.70 22.29
N HIS A 143 5.87 -2.47 22.37
CA HIS A 143 6.37 -1.35 21.57
C HIS A 143 6.15 0.01 22.27
N ALA A 144 7.09 0.94 22.11
CA ALA A 144 7.09 2.26 22.75
C ALA A 144 5.92 3.16 22.36
N SER A 145 5.29 2.89 21.22
CA SER A 145 4.11 3.62 20.74
C SER A 145 2.82 3.29 21.51
N HIS A 146 2.85 2.34 22.46
CA HIS A 146 1.71 1.98 23.30
C HIS A 146 1.97 2.40 24.74
N LEU A 147 1.05 3.14 25.37
CA LEU A 147 1.24 3.59 26.75
C LEU A 147 1.42 2.43 27.72
N MET A 148 0.59 1.38 27.59
CA MET A 148 0.70 0.16 28.38
C MET A 148 1.81 -0.78 27.89
N GLN A 149 2.63 -0.33 26.94
CA GLN A 149 3.78 -1.00 26.34
C GLN A 149 3.46 -2.27 25.55
N ARG A 150 2.38 -2.97 25.84
CA ARG A 150 1.88 -4.12 25.09
C ARG A 150 1.10 -3.67 23.86
N VAL A 151 1.36 -4.30 22.73
CA VAL A 151 0.57 -4.11 21.51
C VAL A 151 -0.85 -4.63 21.72
N ASP A 152 -1.84 -3.77 21.48
CA ASP A 152 -3.26 -4.00 21.73
C ASP A 152 -3.92 -4.95 20.71
N CYS A 153 -3.59 -4.80 19.43
CA CYS A 153 -4.17 -5.52 18.31
C CYS A 153 -3.05 -5.91 17.33
N PRO A 154 -2.30 -7.00 17.60
CA PRO A 154 -1.17 -7.39 16.77
C PRO A 154 -1.64 -8.03 15.46
N PHE A 155 -0.97 -7.67 14.37
CA PHE A 155 -1.13 -8.24 13.04
C PHE A 155 0.16 -8.91 12.58
N PRO A 156 0.07 -10.12 11.99
CA PRO A 156 1.20 -10.73 11.31
C PRO A 156 1.54 -9.95 10.04
N GLU A 157 2.80 -10.03 9.62
CA GLU A 157 3.24 -9.43 8.36
C GLU A 157 2.50 -10.04 7.16
N SER A 158 2.25 -9.20 6.15
CA SER A 158 1.66 -9.59 4.88
C SER A 158 2.75 -10.01 3.88
N PHE A 159 2.52 -11.08 3.12
CA PHE A 159 3.42 -11.48 2.03
C PHE A 159 3.10 -10.80 0.69
N TRP A 160 2.48 -9.62 0.71
CA TRP A 160 2.27 -8.82 -0.49
C TRP A 160 2.83 -7.42 -0.31
N SER A 161 3.15 -6.78 -1.43
CA SER A 161 3.70 -5.43 -1.47
C SER A 161 3.05 -4.65 -2.61
N TYR A 162 2.85 -3.36 -2.39
CA TYR A 162 2.18 -2.45 -3.32
C TYR A 162 3.07 -1.26 -3.63
N GLU A 163 3.17 -0.89 -4.91
CA GLU A 163 3.83 0.31 -5.39
C GLU A 163 3.14 0.82 -6.65
N ASP A 164 2.59 2.04 -6.62
CA ASP A 164 2.10 2.77 -7.79
C ASP A 164 1.21 1.92 -8.74
N GLY A 165 0.16 1.30 -8.21
CA GLY A 165 -0.76 0.47 -9.00
C GLY A 165 -0.27 -0.95 -9.31
N LEU A 166 0.92 -1.33 -8.83
CA LEU A 166 1.45 -2.69 -8.93
C LEU A 166 1.35 -3.41 -7.59
N VAL A 167 0.97 -4.68 -7.63
CA VAL A 167 0.96 -5.56 -6.45
C VAL A 167 1.79 -6.80 -6.73
N VAL A 168 2.74 -7.11 -5.85
CA VAL A 168 3.43 -8.40 -5.85
C VAL A 168 2.87 -9.26 -4.73
N TYR A 169 2.48 -10.49 -5.04
CA TYR A 169 1.93 -11.44 -4.06
C TYR A 169 2.23 -12.90 -4.44
N PRO A 170 2.21 -13.82 -3.47
CA PRO A 170 2.37 -15.24 -3.71
C PRO A 170 1.07 -15.88 -4.16
N SER A 171 0.94 -16.17 -5.45
CA SER A 171 -0.29 -16.77 -5.98
C SER A 171 -0.35 -18.26 -5.68
N ALA A 172 -1.41 -18.72 -5.01
CA ALA A 172 -1.67 -20.15 -4.84
C ALA A 172 -1.90 -20.85 -6.19
N ASP A 173 -2.65 -20.21 -7.09
CA ASP A 173 -3.03 -20.78 -8.39
C ASP A 173 -1.82 -21.06 -9.30
N HIS A 174 -0.80 -20.21 -9.22
CA HIS A 174 0.42 -20.34 -10.00
C HIS A 174 1.61 -20.90 -9.20
N SER A 175 1.44 -20.98 -7.88
CA SER A 175 2.44 -21.41 -6.91
C SER A 175 3.80 -20.70 -7.06
N CYS A 176 3.74 -19.40 -7.31
CA CYS A 176 4.89 -18.53 -7.50
C CYS A 176 4.56 -17.10 -7.06
N LEU A 177 5.56 -16.22 -7.12
CA LEU A 177 5.34 -14.79 -7.01
C LEU A 177 4.78 -14.23 -8.32
N VAL A 178 3.75 -13.40 -8.20
CA VAL A 178 3.06 -12.75 -9.33
C VAL A 178 3.05 -11.25 -9.10
N LEU A 179 3.43 -10.49 -10.13
CA LEU A 179 3.22 -9.06 -10.25
C LEU A 179 1.89 -8.83 -10.98
N LEU A 180 0.95 -8.15 -10.34
CA LEU A 180 -0.33 -7.73 -10.89
C LEU A 180 -0.32 -6.23 -11.14
N ASP A 181 -0.64 -5.85 -12.38
CA ASP A 181 -0.93 -4.47 -12.76
C ASP A 181 -2.43 -4.22 -12.59
N LEU A 182 -2.79 -3.32 -11.67
CA LEU A 182 -4.17 -3.03 -11.33
C LEU A 182 -4.87 -2.17 -12.40
N ASP A 183 -4.15 -1.41 -13.21
CA ASP A 183 -4.79 -0.65 -14.29
C ASP A 183 -5.26 -1.60 -15.40
N SER A 184 -4.42 -2.57 -15.79
CA SER A 184 -4.71 -3.51 -16.89
C SER A 184 -5.26 -4.89 -16.48
N ASP A 185 -5.27 -5.23 -15.19
CA ASP A 185 -5.53 -6.58 -14.63
C ASP A 185 -4.60 -7.69 -15.18
N ARG A 186 -3.48 -7.30 -15.79
CA ARG A 186 -2.50 -8.24 -16.35
C ARG A 186 -1.55 -8.72 -15.26
N ARG A 187 -1.21 -10.00 -15.36
CA ARG A 187 -0.33 -10.71 -14.41
C ARG A 187 0.98 -11.08 -15.08
N PHE A 188 2.07 -10.91 -14.36
CA PHE A 188 3.42 -11.18 -14.81
C PHE A 188 4.14 -12.04 -13.77
N MET A 189 4.69 -13.16 -14.21
CA MET A 189 5.35 -14.13 -13.33
C MET A 189 6.70 -13.57 -12.92
N VAL A 190 7.00 -13.57 -11.61
CA VAL A 190 8.32 -13.20 -11.11
C VAL A 190 9.24 -14.42 -11.28
N PRO A 191 10.43 -14.28 -11.91
CA PRO A 191 11.34 -15.39 -12.17
C PRO A 191 12.12 -15.80 -10.90
N PHE A 192 11.39 -16.20 -9.85
CA PHE A 192 11.93 -16.64 -8.56
C PHE A 192 11.36 -18.01 -8.19
N ILE A 193 12.25 -18.98 -7.99
CA ILE A 193 11.89 -20.35 -7.62
C ILE A 193 11.69 -20.41 -6.10
N ILE A 194 10.48 -20.72 -5.65
CA ILE A 194 10.12 -20.78 -4.23
C ILE A 194 10.53 -22.10 -3.59
N THR A 195 10.38 -23.21 -4.31
CA THR A 195 10.68 -24.55 -3.80
C THR A 195 12.09 -24.64 -3.21
N GLY A 196 12.18 -25.22 -2.01
CA GLY A 196 13.43 -25.33 -1.27
C GLY A 196 13.91 -24.03 -0.62
N LYS A 197 13.01 -23.05 -0.42
CA LYS A 197 13.28 -21.79 0.29
C LYS A 197 12.18 -21.51 1.30
N VAL A 198 12.56 -20.89 2.41
CA VAL A 198 11.65 -20.32 3.40
C VAL A 198 11.59 -18.82 3.18
N ILE A 199 10.50 -18.32 2.61
CA ILE A 199 10.29 -16.90 2.34
C ILE A 199 9.97 -16.18 3.63
N ARG A 200 10.73 -15.11 3.89
CA ARG A 200 10.67 -14.31 5.10
C ARG A 200 9.92 -13.00 4.90
N ARG A 201 10.10 -12.36 3.74
CA ARG A 201 9.50 -11.07 3.38
C ARG A 201 9.58 -10.80 1.89
N ILE A 202 8.66 -9.99 1.38
CA ILE A 202 8.61 -9.50 0.00
C ILE A 202 8.37 -7.99 0.03
N ARG A 203 9.19 -7.23 -0.71
CA ARG A 203 9.06 -5.78 -0.77
C ARG A 203 9.28 -5.28 -2.18
N LEU A 204 8.31 -4.58 -2.74
CA LEU A 204 8.41 -3.82 -3.98
C LEU A 204 8.50 -2.34 -3.60
N GLN A 205 9.59 -1.68 -4.01
CA GLN A 205 9.78 -0.25 -3.79
C GLN A 205 10.81 0.29 -4.79
N LYS A 206 10.56 1.51 -5.28
CA LYS A 206 11.35 2.18 -6.33
C LYS A 206 11.58 1.23 -7.51
N ARG A 207 10.53 0.50 -7.92
CA ARG A 207 10.56 -0.47 -9.02
C ARG A 207 11.58 -1.60 -8.86
N VAL A 208 12.11 -1.81 -7.65
CA VAL A 208 12.95 -2.95 -7.29
C VAL A 208 12.17 -3.84 -6.34
N LEU A 209 11.99 -5.10 -6.74
CA LEU A 209 11.42 -6.15 -5.91
C LEU A 209 12.55 -6.86 -5.18
N VAL A 210 12.49 -6.93 -3.86
CA VAL A 210 13.39 -7.72 -3.01
C VAL A 210 12.60 -8.84 -2.34
N VAL A 211 13.11 -10.07 -2.46
CA VAL A 211 12.59 -11.26 -1.80
C VAL A 211 13.63 -11.76 -0.81
N GLU A 212 13.27 -11.80 0.46
CA GLU A 212 14.14 -12.24 1.55
C GLU A 212 13.77 -13.66 1.93
N TRP A 213 14.75 -14.54 2.00
CA TRP A 213 14.51 -15.97 2.15
C TRP A 213 15.65 -16.67 2.88
N ALA A 214 15.35 -17.85 3.42
CA ALA A 214 16.31 -18.70 4.10
C ALA A 214 16.31 -20.11 3.53
N GLU A 215 17.41 -20.82 3.73
CA GLU A 215 17.45 -22.26 3.46
C GLU A 215 16.60 -23.03 4.48
N PRO A 216 15.83 -24.05 4.05
CA PRO A 216 14.99 -24.82 4.96
C PRO A 216 15.82 -25.67 5.93
N LYS A 217 17.01 -26.11 5.52
CA LYS A 217 17.91 -26.92 6.36
C LYS A 217 18.82 -26.02 7.18
N ALA A 218 18.93 -26.33 8.47
CA ALA A 218 19.86 -25.66 9.36
C ALA A 218 21.31 -25.92 8.92
N PHE A 219 22.11 -24.86 8.88
CA PHE A 219 23.55 -24.89 8.59
C PHE A 219 24.36 -25.29 9.85
N HIS A 220 23.93 -24.85 11.02
CA HIS A 220 24.45 -25.30 12.33
C HIS A 220 23.36 -25.18 13.40
N TRP A 221 23.56 -25.78 14.56
CA TRP A 221 22.59 -25.75 15.67
C TRP A 221 23.17 -24.97 16.85
N LEU A 222 22.40 -24.03 17.42
CA LEU A 222 22.79 -23.30 18.64
C LEU A 222 22.51 -24.14 19.90
N ASN A 223 21.44 -24.93 19.83
CA ASN A 223 20.97 -25.85 20.87
C ASN A 223 20.06 -26.90 20.21
N ASP A 224 19.43 -27.77 21.00
CA ASP A 224 18.57 -28.86 20.50
C ASP A 224 17.31 -28.39 19.77
N SER A 225 16.92 -27.12 19.90
CA SER A 225 15.70 -26.55 19.30
C SER A 225 15.94 -25.46 18.25
N ASP A 226 17.06 -24.74 18.31
CA ASP A 226 17.37 -23.59 17.46
C ASP A 226 18.44 -23.93 16.41
N GLY A 227 17.98 -24.33 15.23
CA GLY A 227 18.81 -24.43 14.03
C GLY A 227 19.04 -23.05 13.41
N VAL A 228 20.27 -22.74 13.00
CA VAL A 228 20.64 -21.52 12.29
C VAL A 228 20.66 -21.78 10.79
N HIS A 229 19.93 -20.97 10.04
CA HIS A 229 19.76 -21.11 8.60
C HIS A 229 20.55 -20.04 7.88
N ARG A 230 21.02 -20.29 6.65
CA ARG A 230 21.60 -19.22 5.82
C ARG A 230 20.46 -18.38 5.25
N HIS A 231 20.57 -17.07 5.37
CA HIS A 231 19.59 -16.12 4.85
C HIS A 231 20.19 -15.33 3.69
N PHE A 232 19.36 -15.09 2.69
CA PHE A 232 19.68 -14.40 1.46
C PHE A 232 18.59 -13.39 1.12
N ALA A 233 18.94 -12.43 0.29
CA ALA A 233 17.99 -11.58 -0.41
C ALA A 233 18.28 -11.68 -1.91
N SER A 234 17.22 -11.76 -2.70
CA SER A 234 17.27 -11.73 -4.16
C SER A 234 16.48 -10.53 -4.64
N SER A 235 17.06 -9.71 -5.52
CA SER A 235 16.39 -8.54 -6.08
C SER A 235 16.09 -8.66 -7.57
N PHE A 236 15.06 -7.93 -8.01
CA PHE A 236 14.56 -7.95 -9.37
C PHE A 236 14.19 -6.53 -9.82
N ASP A 237 14.53 -6.19 -11.05
CA ASP A 237 14.09 -4.96 -11.70
C ASP A 237 12.69 -5.15 -12.28
N VAL A 238 11.78 -4.23 -11.96
CA VAL A 238 10.41 -4.18 -12.49
C VAL A 238 10.32 -3.02 -13.47
N THR A 239 10.26 -3.34 -14.76
CA THR A 239 10.32 -2.34 -15.84
C THR A 239 9.10 -2.41 -16.73
N GLU A 240 8.61 -1.26 -17.16
CA GLU A 240 7.52 -1.17 -18.13
C GLU A 240 8.05 -1.45 -19.55
N THR A 241 7.26 -2.14 -20.35
CA THR A 241 7.56 -2.55 -21.73
C THR A 241 6.32 -2.33 -22.60
N ALA A 242 6.49 -2.34 -23.94
CA ALA A 242 5.36 -2.20 -24.87
C ALA A 242 4.25 -3.25 -24.65
N SER A 243 4.61 -4.43 -24.14
CA SER A 243 3.68 -5.51 -23.84
C SER A 243 3.25 -5.59 -22.37
N GLY A 244 3.44 -4.55 -21.56
CA GLY A 244 3.12 -4.55 -20.12
C GLY A 244 4.40 -4.58 -19.26
N TRP A 245 4.43 -5.34 -18.18
CA TRP A 245 5.57 -5.33 -17.24
C TRP A 245 6.55 -6.48 -17.48
N SER A 246 7.84 -6.21 -17.21
CA SER A 246 8.92 -7.20 -17.24
C SER A 246 9.61 -7.21 -15.89
N VAL A 247 9.75 -8.41 -15.30
CA VAL A 247 10.49 -8.63 -14.05
C VAL A 247 11.77 -9.39 -14.37
N LYS A 248 12.94 -8.81 -14.08
CA LYS A 248 14.25 -9.40 -14.38
C LYS A 248 15.08 -9.56 -13.12
N PHE A 249 15.72 -10.70 -12.97
CA PHE A 249 16.66 -10.92 -11.87
C PHE A 249 17.78 -9.88 -11.93
N ARG A 250 18.11 -9.28 -10.79
CA ARG A 250 19.15 -8.26 -10.66
C ARG A 250 20.33 -8.78 -9.87
N ASN A 251 20.10 -9.24 -8.64
CA ASN A 251 21.16 -9.60 -7.69
C ASN A 251 20.71 -10.68 -6.69
N GLU A 252 21.67 -11.39 -6.11
CA GLU A 252 21.47 -12.16 -4.88
C GLU A 252 22.66 -11.98 -3.92
N TRP A 253 22.38 -11.81 -2.63
CA TRP A 253 23.41 -11.69 -1.61
C TRP A 253 23.02 -12.37 -0.31
N LYS A 254 24.03 -12.77 0.46
CA LYS A 254 23.86 -13.35 1.79
C LYS A 254 23.66 -12.23 2.81
N ILE A 255 22.46 -12.06 3.34
CA ILE A 255 22.14 -10.94 4.24
C ILE A 255 22.80 -11.07 5.61
N MET A 256 23.18 -12.29 6.02
CA MET A 256 23.89 -12.54 7.26
C MET A 256 24.93 -13.64 7.15
N PHE A 257 26.15 -13.36 7.62
CA PHE A 257 27.27 -14.29 7.51
C PHE A 257 27.06 -15.59 8.29
N LEU A 258 26.64 -15.52 9.56
CA LEU A 258 26.43 -16.70 10.40
C LEU A 258 25.05 -17.35 10.17
N GLY A 259 24.11 -16.61 9.59
CA GLY A 259 22.73 -17.07 9.45
C GLY A 259 21.84 -16.69 10.65
N HIS A 260 20.55 -16.97 10.55
CA HIS A 260 19.53 -16.64 11.56
C HIS A 260 18.73 -17.90 11.89
N PRO A 261 18.36 -18.14 13.15
CA PRO A 261 17.33 -19.14 13.42
C PRO A 261 15.99 -18.74 12.80
N LEU A 262 15.26 -19.75 12.34
CA LEU A 262 13.87 -19.62 11.94
C LEU A 262 12.98 -19.79 13.17
N SER A 263 13.07 -18.82 14.09
CA SER A 263 12.27 -18.79 15.33
C SER A 263 11.28 -17.63 15.34
N GLU A 264 10.45 -17.60 16.38
CA GLU A 264 9.48 -16.52 16.63
C GLU A 264 10.08 -15.34 17.41
N ARG A 265 11.28 -15.51 17.99
CA ARG A 265 11.91 -14.47 18.83
C ARG A 265 12.85 -13.57 18.04
N ASP A 266 13.40 -14.14 16.99
CA ASP A 266 14.40 -13.56 16.11
C ASP A 266 13.79 -12.60 15.10
N ARG A 267 14.36 -11.39 14.99
CA ARG A 267 13.78 -10.31 14.19
C ARG A 267 14.81 -9.70 13.28
N PHE A 268 14.39 -9.43 12.06
CA PHE A 268 15.09 -8.49 11.20
C PHE A 268 14.07 -7.68 10.42
N TYR A 269 14.45 -6.45 10.12
CA TYR A 269 13.64 -5.54 9.33
C TYR A 269 14.53 -4.83 8.34
N SER A 270 14.08 -4.75 7.10
CA SER A 270 14.87 -4.23 6.00
C SER A 270 14.14 -3.16 5.23
N THR A 271 14.90 -2.37 4.50
CA THR A 271 14.45 -1.33 3.56
C THR A 271 15.42 -1.27 2.39
N HIS A 272 14.96 -0.74 1.25
CA HIS A 272 15.81 -0.62 0.07
C HIS A 272 15.41 0.55 -0.82
N SER A 273 16.37 1.01 -1.61
CA SER A 273 16.21 1.88 -2.76
C SER A 273 16.63 1.11 -4.03
N GLU A 274 16.74 1.82 -5.15
CA GLU A 274 17.27 1.24 -6.40
C GLU A 274 18.74 0.82 -6.30
N THR A 275 19.47 1.38 -5.34
CA THR A 275 20.93 1.24 -5.24
C THR A 275 21.39 0.68 -3.90
N HIS A 276 20.60 0.79 -2.84
CA HIS A 276 20.99 0.39 -1.50
C HIS A 276 19.98 -0.55 -0.87
N TYR A 277 20.46 -1.49 -0.06
CA TYR A 277 19.64 -2.33 0.81
C TYR A 277 20.17 -2.23 2.24
N ALA A 278 19.31 -1.90 3.20
CA ALA A 278 19.64 -1.82 4.60
C ALA A 278 18.81 -2.83 5.40
N ILE A 279 19.44 -3.49 6.37
CA ILE A 279 18.81 -4.46 7.26
C ILE A 279 19.22 -4.21 8.70
N TYR A 280 18.23 -4.00 9.56
CA TYR A 280 18.35 -3.94 11.01
C TYR A 280 18.00 -5.30 11.60
N ILE A 281 18.85 -5.83 12.45
CA ILE A 281 18.78 -7.18 13.00
C ILE A 281 18.71 -7.07 14.52
N TRP A 282 17.81 -7.84 15.11
CA TRP A 282 17.62 -7.93 16.54
C TRP A 282 17.48 -9.39 16.94
N GLN A 283 18.40 -9.84 17.78
CA GLN A 283 18.42 -11.21 18.28
C GLN A 283 18.41 -11.18 19.80
N PRO A 284 17.51 -11.93 20.46
CA PRO A 284 17.57 -12.05 21.90
C PRO A 284 18.91 -12.66 22.30
N ASN A 285 19.48 -12.19 23.42
CA ASN A 285 20.65 -12.82 23.99
C ASN A 285 20.25 -14.23 24.48
N ARG A 286 21.03 -15.24 24.12
CA ARG A 286 20.80 -16.65 24.48
C ARG A 286 21.80 -17.15 25.53
N SER A 287 22.65 -16.26 26.04
CA SER A 287 23.62 -16.57 27.09
C SER A 287 22.92 -16.72 28.44
N LEU A 288 23.04 -17.89 29.06
CA LEU A 288 22.49 -18.17 30.39
C LEU A 288 23.27 -17.51 31.55
N TYR A 289 24.42 -16.87 31.27
CA TYR A 289 25.39 -16.45 32.29
C TYR A 289 25.60 -14.93 32.41
N THR A 290 24.88 -14.12 31.64
CA THR A 290 25.06 -12.66 31.57
C THR A 290 23.78 -11.94 31.98
N ALA A 291 23.40 -12.06 33.26
CA ALA A 291 22.15 -11.50 33.79
C ALA A 291 22.11 -9.95 33.79
N ASP A 292 23.27 -9.27 33.77
CA ASP A 292 23.35 -7.79 33.70
C ASP A 292 23.72 -7.27 32.29
N ASP A 293 24.24 -8.13 31.41
CA ASP A 293 24.61 -7.86 30.00
C ASP A 293 23.53 -8.38 29.02
N ASP A 294 22.29 -8.53 29.52
CA ASP A 294 21.12 -9.18 28.92
C ASP A 294 20.50 -8.41 27.74
N ALA A 295 21.28 -7.54 27.10
CA ALA A 295 20.85 -6.76 25.96
C ALA A 295 20.88 -7.62 24.68
N PRO A 296 19.86 -7.51 23.81
CA PRO A 296 19.83 -8.23 22.54
C PRO A 296 21.04 -7.87 21.66
N ILE A 297 21.44 -8.81 20.83
CA ILE A 297 22.46 -8.60 19.80
C ILE A 297 21.78 -7.83 18.66
N GLU A 298 22.25 -6.61 18.44
CA GLU A 298 21.69 -5.70 17.45
C GLU A 298 22.76 -5.33 16.42
N SER A 299 22.35 -5.25 15.16
CA SER A 299 23.21 -4.73 14.09
C SER A 299 22.41 -4.10 12.96
N LEU A 300 23.01 -3.15 12.25
CA LEU A 300 22.48 -2.54 11.04
C LEU A 300 23.55 -2.66 9.94
N SER A 301 23.21 -3.28 8.82
CA SER A 301 24.12 -3.45 7.69
C SER A 301 23.53 -2.80 6.44
N VAL A 302 24.37 -2.12 5.66
CA VAL A 302 23.99 -1.54 4.37
C VAL A 302 24.80 -2.17 3.24
N TRP A 303 24.09 -2.54 2.19
CA TRP A 303 24.62 -3.10 0.96
C TRP A 303 24.42 -2.12 -0.18
N ASP A 304 25.44 -2.00 -1.04
CA ASP A 304 25.29 -1.52 -2.41
C ASP A 304 24.72 -2.68 -3.24
N ILE A 305 23.57 -2.45 -3.86
CA ILE A 305 22.88 -3.37 -4.78
C ILE A 305 22.69 -2.73 -6.17
N SER A 306 23.40 -1.62 -6.45
CA SER A 306 23.25 -0.82 -7.66
C SER A 306 23.66 -1.56 -8.93
N LYS A 307 24.68 -2.41 -8.86
CA LYS A 307 25.20 -3.14 -10.03
C LYS A 307 24.58 -4.53 -10.10
N PRO A 308 23.99 -4.93 -11.24
CA PRO A 308 23.50 -6.29 -11.44
C PRO A 308 24.62 -7.33 -11.43
N SER A 309 24.31 -8.54 -10.96
CA SER A 309 25.22 -9.68 -10.96
C SER A 309 24.43 -10.99 -11.01
N ASP A 310 24.86 -11.87 -11.93
CA ASP A 310 24.30 -13.21 -12.08
C ASP A 310 24.83 -14.19 -11.01
N TYR A 311 25.85 -13.80 -10.25
CA TYR A 311 26.42 -14.65 -9.21
C TYR A 311 25.42 -14.86 -8.06
N ARG A 312 25.23 -16.14 -7.68
CA ARG A 312 24.27 -16.55 -6.65
C ARG A 312 24.99 -17.25 -5.50
N PRO A 313 25.23 -16.56 -4.36
CA PRO A 313 25.91 -17.17 -3.23
C PRO A 313 25.15 -18.34 -2.60
N SER A 314 23.84 -18.50 -2.87
CA SER A 314 23.11 -19.70 -2.47
C SER A 314 23.55 -20.96 -3.21
N LEU A 315 23.99 -20.83 -4.46
CA LEU A 315 24.46 -21.93 -5.31
C LEU A 315 25.95 -22.21 -5.15
N ASP A 316 26.69 -21.30 -4.53
CA ASP A 316 28.10 -21.47 -4.18
C ASP A 316 28.37 -21.17 -2.70
N PRO A 317 28.11 -22.14 -1.81
CA PRO A 317 28.44 -22.03 -0.39
C PRO A 317 29.91 -21.70 -0.10
N THR A 318 30.82 -22.04 -1.01
CA THR A 318 32.27 -21.91 -0.81
C THR A 318 32.82 -20.57 -1.28
N GLY A 319 32.06 -19.82 -2.09
CA GLY A 319 32.49 -18.57 -2.71
C GLY A 319 33.61 -18.73 -3.74
N ARG A 320 33.92 -19.96 -4.16
CA ARG A 320 35.03 -20.27 -5.07
C ARG A 320 34.71 -19.98 -6.54
N LEU A 321 33.44 -19.96 -6.90
CA LEU A 321 32.95 -19.61 -8.23
C LEU A 321 32.84 -18.09 -8.42
N ARG A 322 33.05 -17.31 -7.35
CA ARG A 322 33.11 -15.86 -7.43
C ARG A 322 34.46 -15.43 -8.02
N GLU A 323 34.46 -15.01 -9.28
CA GLU A 323 35.66 -14.51 -9.94
C GLU A 323 36.10 -13.17 -9.31
N ALA A 324 37.24 -13.20 -8.61
CA ALA A 324 37.78 -12.05 -7.90
C ALA A 324 38.09 -10.90 -8.87
N GLY A 325 37.46 -9.74 -8.67
CA GLY A 325 37.69 -8.52 -9.46
C GLY A 325 36.81 -8.38 -10.72
N GLN A 326 35.99 -9.37 -11.07
CA GLN A 326 35.02 -9.29 -12.18
C GLN A 326 33.58 -9.13 -11.69
N ASP A 327 33.23 -9.75 -10.55
CA ASP A 327 31.91 -9.60 -9.95
C ASP A 327 31.77 -8.28 -9.19
N ASN A 328 31.14 -7.31 -9.85
CA ASN A 328 30.75 -6.04 -9.26
C ASN A 328 29.40 -6.09 -8.54
N GLY A 329 28.89 -7.28 -8.22
CA GLY A 329 27.61 -7.48 -7.54
C GLY A 329 27.57 -6.93 -6.11
N PRO A 330 26.55 -7.33 -5.32
CA PRO A 330 26.28 -6.70 -4.05
C PRO A 330 27.48 -6.70 -3.11
N SER A 331 27.73 -5.56 -2.48
CA SER A 331 28.84 -5.37 -1.56
C SER A 331 28.41 -4.56 -0.35
N ILE A 332 29.09 -4.74 0.77
CA ILE A 332 28.74 -4.06 2.01
C ILE A 332 29.45 -2.72 2.06
N ILE A 333 28.67 -1.67 2.29
CA ILE A 333 29.18 -0.31 2.44
C ILE A 333 29.56 -0.06 3.90
N THR A 334 28.65 -0.40 4.82
CA THR A 334 28.85 -0.19 6.25
C THR A 334 28.13 -1.22 7.11
N ARG A 335 28.63 -1.40 8.33
CA ARG A 335 28.04 -2.24 9.38
C ARG A 335 28.15 -1.53 10.71
N PHE A 336 27.01 -1.31 11.35
CA PHE A 336 26.92 -0.82 12.71
C PHE A 336 26.59 -2.02 13.61
N GLY A 337 27.49 -2.34 14.54
CA GLY A 337 27.20 -3.28 15.61
C GLY A 337 26.48 -2.59 16.77
N PHE A 338 26.24 -3.34 17.84
CA PHE A 338 25.57 -2.82 19.03
C PHE A 338 26.30 -1.63 19.67
N ARG A 339 27.63 -1.50 19.50
CA ARG A 339 28.39 -0.36 20.04
C ARG A 339 28.11 0.91 19.26
N GLU A 340 28.13 0.85 17.94
CA GLU A 340 27.87 1.98 17.05
C GLU A 340 26.39 2.39 17.13
N LEU A 341 25.47 1.42 17.13
CA LEU A 341 24.06 1.71 17.40
C LEU A 341 23.84 2.35 18.78
N GLY A 342 24.65 1.96 19.77
CA GLY A 342 24.66 2.55 21.11
C GLY A 342 25.18 3.99 21.10
N PHE A 343 26.25 4.26 20.36
CA PHE A 343 26.80 5.59 20.15
C PHE A 343 25.75 6.54 19.54
N TYR A 344 25.01 6.08 18.54
CA TYR A 344 23.90 6.83 17.94
C TYR A 344 22.61 6.79 18.76
N SER A 345 22.58 6.12 19.92
CA SER A 345 21.41 5.93 20.79
C SER A 345 20.16 5.38 20.09
N VAL A 346 20.32 4.55 19.06
CA VAL A 346 19.21 3.94 18.28
C VAL A 346 19.00 2.46 18.61
N ARG A 347 19.61 1.99 19.71
CA ARG A 347 19.42 0.61 20.16
C ARG A 347 18.01 0.41 20.68
N GLN A 348 17.35 -0.62 20.18
CA GLN A 348 15.98 -0.99 20.55
C GLN A 348 15.92 -1.77 21.86
N ARG A 349 16.99 -2.52 22.18
CA ARG A 349 17.07 -3.34 23.40
C ARG A 349 15.79 -4.16 23.64
N GLY A 350 15.35 -4.31 24.88
CA GLY A 350 14.09 -5.02 25.22
C GLY A 350 12.81 -4.20 24.98
N PHE A 351 12.91 -2.95 24.52
CA PHE A 351 11.76 -2.06 24.39
C PHE A 351 11.82 -1.28 23.07
N PRO A 352 11.41 -1.91 21.95
CA PRO A 352 11.53 -1.32 20.62
C PRO A 352 10.61 -0.11 20.48
N GLY A 353 11.13 0.96 19.89
CA GLY A 353 10.37 2.11 19.42
C GLY A 353 10.42 2.29 17.91
N VAL A 354 11.31 1.57 17.21
CA VAL A 354 11.50 1.68 15.76
C VAL A 354 10.23 1.27 15.02
N GLN A 355 9.74 2.18 14.19
CA GLN A 355 8.53 2.01 13.41
C GLN A 355 8.76 2.24 11.92
N CYS A 356 9.83 2.93 11.52
CA CYS A 356 10.24 3.03 10.12
C CYS A 356 11.75 2.93 9.96
N LEU A 357 12.18 2.30 8.87
CA LEU A 357 13.57 2.32 8.41
C LEU A 357 13.59 2.79 6.96
N ASN A 358 14.19 3.95 6.72
CA ASN A 358 14.20 4.59 5.40
C ASN A 358 15.64 4.87 4.95
N ILE A 359 15.89 4.75 3.66
CA ILE A 359 17.09 5.29 3.02
C ILE A 359 16.69 6.66 2.48
N SER A 360 17.50 7.69 2.74
CA SER A 360 17.24 9.06 2.26
C SER A 360 17.19 9.10 0.73
N GLU A 361 16.52 10.11 0.16
CA GLU A 361 16.35 10.21 -1.29
C GLU A 361 17.68 10.33 -2.05
N ASP A 362 18.67 10.99 -1.44
CA ASP A 362 20.04 11.10 -1.96
C ASP A 362 20.90 9.84 -1.73
N ASN A 363 20.34 8.82 -1.06
CA ASN A 363 21.00 7.59 -0.64
C ASN A 363 22.27 7.80 0.20
N GLN A 364 22.34 8.90 0.96
CA GLN A 364 23.49 9.20 1.81
C GLN A 364 23.29 8.84 3.29
N SER A 365 22.04 8.69 3.75
CA SER A 365 21.75 8.35 5.15
C SER A 365 20.67 7.29 5.29
N ILE A 366 20.69 6.65 6.46
CA ILE A 366 19.61 5.78 6.95
C ILE A 366 18.87 6.55 8.03
N ASP A 367 17.58 6.70 7.84
CA ASP A 367 16.66 7.31 8.79
C ASP A 367 16.00 6.20 9.60
N ILE A 368 16.34 6.16 10.89
CA ILE A 368 15.68 5.31 11.88
C ILE A 368 14.61 6.17 12.55
N VAL A 369 13.35 5.79 12.36
CA VAL A 369 12.19 6.53 12.86
C VAL A 369 11.59 5.75 14.03
N GLU A 370 11.58 6.38 15.20
CA GLU A 370 11.06 5.82 16.44
C GLU A 370 9.79 6.57 16.86
N ASN A 371 8.77 5.85 17.32
CA ASN A 371 7.52 6.40 17.80
C ASN A 371 7.32 6.06 19.28
N LEU A 372 7.23 7.10 20.11
CA LEU A 372 7.01 6.97 21.54
C LEU A 372 5.65 7.56 21.90
N CYS A 373 4.86 6.81 22.66
CA CYS A 373 3.67 7.34 23.29
C CYS A 373 4.09 8.10 24.56
N THR A 374 3.81 9.41 24.60
CA THR A 374 4.03 10.23 25.80
C THR A 374 2.71 10.78 26.31
N GLY A 375 2.62 11.00 27.62
CA GLY A 375 1.41 11.43 28.29
C GLY A 375 1.44 11.02 29.76
N PRO A 376 0.46 11.46 30.58
CA PRO A 376 0.42 11.06 31.97
C PRO A 376 0.07 9.57 32.07
N VAL A 377 0.79 8.86 32.94
CA VAL A 377 0.67 7.41 33.15
C VAL A 377 -0.50 7.06 34.10
N ASP A 378 -1.21 8.06 34.61
CA ASP A 378 -2.33 7.85 35.52
C ASP A 378 -3.47 7.11 34.81
N ARG A 379 -3.98 6.05 35.44
CA ARG A 379 -5.11 5.25 34.91
C ARG A 379 -6.42 6.05 34.81
N LEU A 380 -6.49 7.20 35.48
CA LEU A 380 -7.63 8.12 35.42
C LEU A 380 -7.58 9.06 34.20
N VAL A 381 -6.45 9.11 33.49
CA VAL A 381 -6.27 9.96 32.31
C VAL A 381 -6.80 9.26 31.07
N ALA A 382 -7.66 9.97 30.34
CA ALA A 382 -8.20 9.48 29.08
C ALA A 382 -7.11 9.46 27.98
N PRO A 383 -7.20 8.55 27.00
CA PRO A 383 -6.26 8.47 25.87
C PRO A 383 -6.08 9.76 25.06
N THR A 384 -6.98 10.72 25.21
CA THR A 384 -6.94 12.06 24.60
C THR A 384 -5.74 12.89 25.03
N GLU A 385 -5.13 12.61 26.19
CA GLU A 385 -3.93 13.32 26.65
C GLU A 385 -2.63 12.67 26.15
N TRP A 386 -2.73 11.56 25.40
CA TRP A 386 -1.57 10.87 24.86
C TRP A 386 -1.15 11.46 23.52
N THR A 387 0.15 11.59 23.34
CA THR A 387 0.75 12.13 22.12
C THR A 387 1.74 11.14 21.52
N SER A 388 1.74 11.07 20.19
CA SER A 388 2.79 10.40 19.43
C SER A 388 3.98 11.35 19.32
N GLN A 389 5.08 10.98 19.93
CA GLN A 389 6.36 11.67 19.79
C GLN A 389 7.23 10.88 18.83
N VAL A 390 7.37 11.40 17.61
CA VAL A 390 8.19 10.78 16.58
C VAL A 390 9.57 11.41 16.55
N GLN A 391 10.58 10.57 16.70
CA GLN A 391 11.99 10.94 16.65
C GLN A 391 12.65 10.28 15.43
N ILE A 392 13.38 11.07 14.65
CA ILE A 392 14.14 10.59 13.51
C ILE A 392 15.62 10.76 13.81
N THR A 393 16.38 9.66 13.71
CA THR A 393 17.84 9.68 13.77
C THR A 393 18.39 9.25 12.41
N SER A 394 19.00 10.19 11.71
CA SER A 394 19.66 9.99 10.41
C SER A 394 21.15 9.69 10.60
N ILE A 395 21.58 8.52 10.18
CA ILE A 395 22.97 8.05 10.28
C ILE A 395 23.58 7.99 8.88
N PRO A 396 24.77 8.57 8.63
CA PRO A 396 25.39 8.50 7.30
C PRO A 396 25.72 7.05 6.91
N ILE A 397 25.43 6.69 5.66
CA ILE A 397 25.74 5.37 5.08
C ILE A 397 27.25 5.22 4.86
N SER A 398 27.94 6.31 4.49
CA SER A 398 29.38 6.32 4.23
C SER A 398 30.08 7.41 5.04
N GLY A 399 31.30 7.09 5.50
CA GLY A 399 32.12 7.98 6.32
C GLY A 399 31.79 7.95 7.82
N GLU A 400 32.57 8.71 8.59
CA GLU A 400 32.30 8.98 10.00
C GLU A 400 31.80 10.41 10.14
N GLY A 401 30.61 10.57 10.69
CA GLY A 401 29.97 11.87 10.83
C GLY A 401 28.94 11.91 11.95
N PRO A 402 28.57 13.12 12.40
CA PRO A 402 27.49 13.29 13.37
C PRO A 402 26.19 12.71 12.79
N CYS A 403 25.36 12.11 13.63
CA CYS A 403 23.99 11.82 13.24
C CYS A 403 23.14 13.08 13.36
N TRP A 404 22.15 13.22 12.48
CA TRP A 404 21.14 14.26 12.63
C TRP A 404 19.93 13.69 13.34
N ARG A 405 19.60 14.24 14.52
CA ARG A 405 18.46 13.83 15.33
C ARG A 405 17.45 14.95 15.43
N ARG A 406 16.19 14.65 15.12
CA ARG A 406 15.10 15.65 15.09
C ARG A 406 13.79 15.05 15.57
N PHE A 407 12.91 15.91 16.09
CA PHE A 407 11.50 15.61 16.30
C PHE A 407 10.75 16.25 15.13
N ASP A 408 10.05 15.45 14.35
CA ASP A 408 9.57 15.88 13.02
C ASP A 408 8.12 16.38 13.03
N GLY A 409 7.49 16.49 14.21
CA GLY A 409 6.08 16.90 14.36
C GLY A 409 5.06 15.94 13.72
N GLN A 410 5.52 15.02 12.87
CA GLN A 410 4.75 13.97 12.26
C GLN A 410 4.18 13.03 13.32
N VAL A 411 3.01 12.49 13.03
CA VAL A 411 2.31 11.56 13.90
C VAL A 411 2.23 10.22 13.20
N LEU A 412 2.66 9.16 13.88
CA LEU A 412 2.55 7.79 13.39
C LEU A 412 1.45 7.06 14.18
N PRO A 413 0.66 6.18 13.53
CA PRO A 413 -0.25 5.30 14.26
C PRO A 413 0.57 4.37 15.19
N PRO A 414 -0.02 3.81 16.27
CA PRO A 414 0.68 2.83 17.08
C PRO A 414 1.12 1.61 16.26
N TYR A 415 2.31 1.10 16.57
CA TYR A 415 2.83 -0.12 15.98
C TYR A 415 1.90 -1.30 16.28
N ARG A 416 1.47 -2.00 15.23
CA ARG A 416 0.68 -3.23 15.35
C ARG A 416 1.22 -4.38 14.49
N GLY A 417 2.39 -4.23 13.88
CA GLY A 417 3.04 -5.27 13.07
C GLY A 417 2.63 -5.31 11.59
N ASN A 418 1.48 -4.76 11.23
CA ASN A 418 0.89 -4.75 9.87
C ASN A 418 1.76 -4.13 8.76
N ASN A 419 2.73 -3.26 9.09
CA ASN A 419 3.53 -2.51 8.11
C ASN A 419 5.05 -2.77 8.18
N SER A 420 5.55 -3.68 9.03
CA SER A 420 6.95 -4.18 9.02
C SER A 420 8.08 -3.14 8.79
N LEU A 421 8.03 -2.03 9.54
CA LEU A 421 8.90 -0.84 9.43
C LEU A 421 8.70 0.05 8.19
N GLN A 422 7.50 0.06 7.62
CA GLN A 422 7.10 0.90 6.48
C GLN A 422 5.90 1.80 6.81
N THR A 423 5.66 2.07 8.09
CA THR A 423 4.54 2.93 8.47
C THR A 423 4.74 4.33 7.89
N GLN A 424 3.71 4.85 7.23
CA GLN A 424 3.69 6.24 6.79
C GLN A 424 3.07 7.14 7.87
N PRO A 425 3.49 8.40 7.98
CA PRO A 425 2.82 9.39 8.81
C PRO A 425 1.32 9.49 8.49
N LEU A 426 0.52 9.76 9.53
CA LEU A 426 -0.90 10.04 9.35
C LEU A 426 -1.07 11.41 8.68
N SER A 427 -1.85 11.45 7.61
CA SER A 427 -2.23 12.70 6.95
C SER A 427 -3.26 13.49 7.76
N PHE A 428 -4.09 12.80 8.56
CA PHE A 428 -5.33 13.33 9.16
C PHE A 428 -6.30 13.95 8.13
N ALA A 429 -6.04 13.73 6.84
CA ALA A 429 -6.87 14.27 5.77
C ALA A 429 -8.20 13.53 5.71
N ILE A 430 -8.30 12.30 6.24
CA ILE A 430 -9.40 11.37 5.95
C ILE A 430 -10.50 11.41 7.00
N CYS A 431 -10.13 11.38 8.27
CA CYS A 431 -11.05 11.38 9.40
C CYS A 431 -10.39 11.98 10.64
N ASP A 432 -11.22 12.48 11.57
CA ASP A 432 -10.78 13.07 12.85
C ASP A 432 -10.54 12.02 13.94
N GLU A 433 -10.33 10.77 13.54
CA GLU A 433 -10.07 9.67 14.47
C GLU A 433 -8.71 9.88 15.16
N PRO A 434 -8.62 9.64 16.47
CA PRO A 434 -7.39 9.87 17.20
C PRO A 434 -6.28 8.92 16.72
N TRP A 435 -5.05 9.42 16.70
CA TRP A 435 -3.89 8.69 16.18
C TRP A 435 -3.74 7.29 16.78
N TYR A 436 -4.04 7.12 18.08
CA TYR A 436 -3.93 5.86 18.79
C TYR A 436 -4.94 4.80 18.31
N ALA A 437 -6.06 5.20 17.72
CA ALA A 437 -7.08 4.30 17.20
C ALA A 437 -6.82 3.91 15.73
N VAL A 438 -6.03 4.70 14.99
CA VAL A 438 -5.72 4.42 13.59
C VAL A 438 -4.80 3.19 13.48
N VAL A 439 -5.15 2.28 12.56
CA VAL A 439 -4.40 1.05 12.26
C VAL A 439 -3.56 1.23 11.00
N SER A 440 -4.16 1.77 9.93
CA SER A 440 -3.48 2.00 8.65
C SER A 440 -4.22 3.06 7.84
N GLU A 441 -3.47 3.82 7.05
CA GLU A 441 -4.00 4.86 6.16
C GLU A 441 -3.52 4.62 4.72
N ALA A 442 -4.38 4.87 3.75
CA ALA A 442 -4.03 4.95 2.33
C ALA A 442 -4.65 6.22 1.74
N PHE A 443 -3.82 7.15 1.27
CA PHE A 443 -4.25 8.45 0.77
C PHE A 443 -3.68 8.71 -0.63
N ASP A 444 -4.55 8.98 -1.60
CA ASP A 444 -4.18 9.50 -2.91
C ASP A 444 -4.22 11.02 -2.86
N GLU A 445 -3.04 11.62 -2.61
CA GLU A 445 -2.87 13.08 -2.51
C GLU A 445 -3.38 13.83 -3.74
N LYS A 446 -3.21 13.25 -4.95
CA LYS A 446 -3.58 13.93 -6.19
C LYS A 446 -5.09 13.93 -6.42
N ALA A 447 -5.79 12.89 -5.95
CA ALA A 447 -7.24 12.79 -6.06
C ALA A 447 -7.98 13.30 -4.82
N GLU A 448 -7.26 13.55 -3.72
CA GLU A 448 -7.80 13.82 -2.39
C GLU A 448 -8.81 12.74 -1.95
N VAL A 449 -8.52 11.48 -2.30
CA VAL A 449 -9.31 10.31 -1.90
C VAL A 449 -8.50 9.50 -0.90
N GLY A 450 -9.13 9.16 0.22
CA GLY A 450 -8.45 8.45 1.29
C GLY A 450 -9.30 7.37 1.95
N PHE A 451 -8.60 6.36 2.46
CA PHE A 451 -9.10 5.27 3.26
C PHE A 451 -8.35 5.21 4.59
N CYS A 452 -9.07 5.26 5.71
CA CYS A 452 -8.50 5.12 7.05
C CYS A 452 -9.13 3.91 7.73
N LEU A 453 -8.30 2.92 8.07
CA LEU A 453 -8.68 1.78 8.88
C LEU A 453 -8.39 2.12 10.36
N HIS A 454 -9.41 2.09 11.20
CA HIS A 454 -9.30 2.48 12.61
C HIS A 454 -10.15 1.61 13.54
N LEU A 455 -9.79 1.56 14.81
CA LEU A 455 -10.58 0.98 15.88
C LEU A 455 -11.63 1.99 16.36
N SER A 456 -12.71 1.53 17.00
CA SER A 456 -13.67 2.43 17.66
C SER A 456 -13.03 3.07 18.91
N PRO A 457 -12.84 4.40 18.96
CA PRO A 457 -12.27 5.05 20.15
C PRO A 457 -13.17 4.93 21.38
N THR A 458 -14.47 4.72 21.17
CA THR A 458 -15.46 4.66 22.26
C THR A 458 -15.44 3.34 23.03
N THR A 459 -15.02 2.26 22.37
CA THR A 459 -15.04 0.89 22.93
C THR A 459 -13.64 0.32 23.12
N TRP A 460 -12.64 0.93 22.48
CA TRP A 460 -11.23 0.64 22.73
C TRP A 460 -10.85 0.94 24.19
N PRO A 461 -10.00 0.12 24.84
CA PRO A 461 -9.29 -1.05 24.32
C PRO A 461 -10.05 -2.38 24.45
N PHE A 462 -11.33 -2.37 24.85
CA PHE A 462 -12.07 -3.60 25.19
C PHE A 462 -12.73 -4.29 24.00
N ASP A 463 -13.14 -3.53 22.99
CA ASP A 463 -13.65 -4.05 21.71
C ASP A 463 -12.76 -3.56 20.57
N LEU A 464 -12.20 -4.51 19.82
CA LEU A 464 -11.26 -4.28 18.72
C LEU A 464 -11.96 -4.30 17.35
N LYS A 465 -13.27 -4.02 17.30
CA LYS A 465 -13.97 -3.78 16.04
C LYS A 465 -13.31 -2.66 15.25
N MET A 466 -12.99 -2.99 14.01
CA MET A 466 -12.41 -2.08 13.03
C MET A 466 -13.49 -1.44 12.15
N PHE A 467 -13.22 -0.21 11.73
CA PHE A 467 -14.04 0.61 10.85
C PHE A 467 -13.17 1.15 9.72
N LEU A 468 -13.79 1.39 8.56
CA LEU A 468 -13.12 1.98 7.41
C LEU A 468 -13.79 3.30 7.07
N SER A 469 -13.09 4.40 7.28
CA SER A 469 -13.52 5.72 6.85
C SER A 469 -12.98 6.02 5.46
N ILE A 470 -13.88 6.41 4.55
CA ILE A 470 -13.61 6.73 3.15
C ILE A 470 -13.91 8.21 2.96
N ARG A 471 -12.93 8.99 2.50
CA ARG A 471 -13.09 10.39 2.15
C ARG A 471 -12.87 10.61 0.67
N THR A 472 -13.73 11.42 0.08
CA THR A 472 -13.55 12.02 -1.25
C THR A 472 -13.63 13.54 -1.10
N PRO A 473 -13.32 14.33 -2.14
CA PRO A 473 -13.48 15.79 -2.09
C PRO A 473 -14.90 16.25 -1.72
N SER A 474 -15.92 15.42 -1.98
CA SER A 474 -17.34 15.78 -1.80
C SER A 474 -18.08 14.96 -0.75
N SER A 475 -17.47 13.94 -0.14
CA SER A 475 -18.18 13.02 0.77
C SER A 475 -17.27 12.35 1.79
N ILE A 476 -17.84 12.00 2.95
CA ILE A 476 -17.21 11.13 3.96
C ILE A 476 -18.18 10.00 4.28
N LYS A 477 -17.67 8.76 4.33
CA LYS A 477 -18.45 7.56 4.64
C LYS A 477 -17.65 6.62 5.52
N THR A 478 -18.21 6.21 6.65
CA THR A 478 -17.62 5.18 7.51
C THR A 478 -18.39 3.88 7.38
N LEU A 479 -17.65 2.78 7.16
CA LEU A 479 -18.15 1.42 7.07
C LEU A 479 -17.86 0.66 8.36
N LYS A 480 -18.80 -0.19 8.77
CA LYS A 480 -18.67 -1.03 9.97
C LYS A 480 -17.83 -2.27 9.70
N HIS A 481 -17.38 -2.91 10.77
CA HIS A 481 -16.59 -4.14 10.71
C HIS A 481 -17.20 -5.22 9.80
N GLU A 482 -18.51 -5.44 9.88
CA GLU A 482 -19.22 -6.46 9.10
C GLU A 482 -19.27 -6.15 7.59
N GLU A 483 -19.01 -4.90 7.20
CA GLU A 483 -18.97 -4.48 5.80
C GLU A 483 -17.55 -4.58 5.20
N ILE A 484 -16.51 -4.71 6.05
CA ILE A 484 -15.10 -4.62 5.64
C ILE A 484 -14.25 -5.82 6.07
N PHE A 485 -14.83 -6.83 6.73
CA PHE A 485 -14.09 -7.99 7.24
C PHE A 485 -13.26 -8.72 6.16
N GLU A 486 -13.65 -8.59 4.89
CA GLU A 486 -12.93 -9.15 3.74
C GLU A 486 -11.64 -8.38 3.37
N LEU A 487 -11.29 -7.27 4.00
CA LEU A 487 -10.09 -6.50 3.68
C LEU A 487 -9.06 -6.43 4.82
N ILE A 488 -9.48 -6.68 6.05
CA ILE A 488 -8.79 -6.20 7.27
C ILE A 488 -7.98 -7.27 8.01
N GLY A 489 -7.87 -8.48 7.48
CA GLY A 489 -7.24 -9.63 8.14
C GLY A 489 -5.77 -9.41 8.52
N LYS A 490 -5.06 -8.53 7.81
CA LYS A 490 -3.67 -8.14 8.11
C LYS A 490 -3.52 -6.72 8.67
N GLY A 491 -4.62 -6.00 8.86
CA GLY A 491 -4.58 -4.60 9.29
C GLY A 491 -3.84 -3.64 8.33
N ARG A 492 -3.51 -4.08 7.11
CA ARG A 492 -2.79 -3.30 6.10
C ARG A 492 -3.71 -3.02 4.93
N ILE A 493 -3.79 -1.75 4.54
CA ILE A 493 -4.51 -1.32 3.35
C ILE A 493 -3.61 -0.46 2.46
N CYS A 494 -3.77 -0.59 1.15
CA CYS A 494 -3.09 0.23 0.14
C CYS A 494 -4.06 0.53 -1.00
N GLY A 495 -3.93 1.65 -1.69
CA GLY A 495 -4.83 1.96 -2.79
C GLY A 495 -4.86 3.43 -3.18
N ASN A 496 -5.82 3.77 -4.03
CA ASN A 496 -6.07 5.11 -4.54
C ASN A 496 -7.55 5.28 -4.92
N GLU A 497 -7.91 6.36 -5.63
CA GLU A 497 -9.30 6.61 -6.03
C GLU A 497 -9.96 5.50 -6.88
N ARG A 498 -9.18 4.61 -7.52
CA ARG A 498 -9.70 3.53 -8.37
C ARG A 498 -9.88 2.22 -7.63
N HIS A 499 -9.04 1.95 -6.62
CA HIS A 499 -9.03 0.65 -5.94
C HIS A 499 -8.50 0.72 -4.51
N LEU A 500 -8.93 -0.23 -3.69
CA LEU A 500 -8.44 -0.46 -2.33
C LEU A 500 -8.06 -1.94 -2.17
N ILE A 501 -6.88 -2.20 -1.62
CA ILE A 501 -6.28 -3.52 -1.49
C ILE A 501 -6.14 -3.85 -0.02
N GLY A 502 -6.45 -5.09 0.35
CA GLY A 502 -6.24 -5.66 1.67
C GLY A 502 -6.08 -7.18 1.58
N GLU A 503 -6.05 -7.83 2.73
CA GLU A 503 -5.98 -9.29 2.82
C GLU A 503 -7.00 -9.77 3.85
N ASN A 504 -7.77 -10.80 3.51
CA ASN A 504 -8.76 -11.37 4.42
C ASN A 504 -8.20 -12.50 5.30
N ALA A 505 -9.00 -12.96 6.26
CA ALA A 505 -8.63 -14.07 7.15
C ALA A 505 -8.45 -15.42 6.41
N ASN A 506 -8.97 -15.55 5.19
CA ASN A 506 -8.87 -16.75 4.36
C ASN A 506 -7.60 -16.74 3.48
N ARG A 507 -6.65 -15.83 3.72
CA ARG A 507 -5.42 -15.66 2.93
C ARG A 507 -5.72 -15.37 1.45
N GLU A 508 -6.67 -14.48 1.22
CA GLU A 508 -6.92 -13.95 -0.11
C GLU A 508 -6.51 -12.49 -0.13
N LEU A 509 -5.74 -12.11 -1.15
CA LEU A 509 -5.55 -10.72 -1.51
C LEU A 509 -6.89 -10.23 -2.10
N VAL A 510 -7.47 -9.21 -1.48
CA VAL A 510 -8.78 -8.68 -1.84
C VAL A 510 -8.60 -7.27 -2.40
N ILE A 511 -9.19 -7.03 -3.58
CA ILE A 511 -9.12 -5.76 -4.29
C ILE A 511 -10.55 -5.27 -4.52
N TYR A 512 -10.90 -4.20 -3.83
CA TYR A 512 -12.12 -3.44 -4.07
C TYR A 512 -11.89 -2.52 -5.26
N ARG A 513 -12.67 -2.69 -6.33
CA ARG A 513 -12.61 -1.86 -7.53
C ARG A 513 -13.74 -0.85 -7.50
N PHE A 514 -13.40 0.43 -7.63
CA PHE A 514 -14.38 1.52 -7.75
C PHE A 514 -14.55 1.94 -9.21
N ASP A 515 -13.58 1.63 -10.07
CA ASP A 515 -13.56 1.97 -11.49
C ASP A 515 -14.33 0.96 -12.38
N ARG A 516 -14.32 -0.33 -12.05
CA ARG A 516 -14.96 -1.38 -12.86
C ARG A 516 -15.67 -2.47 -12.09
#